data_AF-A0A0N4XGX9-F1
#
_entry.id   AF-A0A0N4XGX9-F1
#
_cell.length_a   1.000
_cell.length_b   1.000
_cell.length_c   1.000
_cell.angle_alpha   90.00
_cell.angle_beta   90.00
_cell.angle_gamma   90.00
#
_symmetry.space_group_name_H-M   'P 1'
#
loop_
_entity.id
_entity.type
_entity.pdbx_description
1 polymer ?
#
loop_
_entity_poly.entity_id
_entity_poly.type
_entity_poly.pdbx_seq_one_letter_code
_entity_poly.pdbx_strand_id
1 'polypeptide(L)'
;MIFSRIIILVTVLIISDAIADECASGKVKLCEIIRDAHTSNQDGLKLMDGESAKAALDSADGLVVAVLEAEGSELIAALKKALEAELGAYVQVKAECPTLGGKCKEVLFEVGYALLGLIMAIADEHPDVKTMTNVEDTLETVYPHMFDADPSQYRDKLYDAGKKILEII
;
A
#
# COMPACT_ATOMS: atom_id res chain seq x y z
N MET A 1 29.83 -46.86 12.11
CA MET A 1 29.90 -45.57 12.84
C MET A 1 30.37 -44.54 11.82
N ILE A 2 29.70 -43.38 11.74
CA ILE A 2 30.20 -42.13 11.11
C ILE A 2 30.08 -42.12 9.56
N PHE A 3 29.41 -41.23 8.82
CA PHE A 3 28.73 -39.96 9.06
C PHE A 3 27.52 -39.87 8.12
N SER A 4 26.33 -39.68 8.71
CA SER A 4 25.21 -39.02 8.04
C SER A 4 25.48 -37.52 8.07
N ARG A 5 25.74 -36.90 6.92
CA ARG A 5 25.82 -35.45 6.74
C ARG A 5 25.10 -35.14 5.41
N ILE A 6 23.83 -34.76 5.50
CA ILE A 6 23.41 -33.36 5.35
C ILE A 6 24.02 -32.76 4.08
N ILE A 7 23.27 -32.87 2.98
CA ILE A 7 23.23 -31.83 1.95
C ILE A 7 21.76 -31.44 1.83
N ILE A 8 21.28 -30.73 2.86
CA ILE A 8 20.13 -29.84 2.77
C ILE A 8 20.76 -28.49 2.51
N LEU A 9 20.93 -28.09 1.25
CA LEU A 9 21.37 -26.75 0.85
C LEU A 9 21.47 -26.74 -0.68
N VAL A 10 20.35 -26.49 -1.36
CA VAL A 10 20.14 -25.39 -2.33
C VAL A 10 18.66 -25.46 -2.75
N THR A 11 17.77 -25.14 -1.81
CA THR A 11 16.51 -24.48 -2.15
C THR A 11 16.60 -23.09 -1.53
N VAL A 12 17.60 -22.33 -1.99
CA VAL A 12 17.57 -20.88 -1.85
C VAL A 12 16.52 -20.44 -2.86
N LEU A 13 15.32 -20.35 -2.31
CA LEU A 13 14.13 -19.63 -2.74
C LEU A 13 14.48 -18.46 -3.67
N ILE A 14 14.54 -18.75 -4.96
CA ILE A 14 14.27 -17.77 -6.01
C ILE A 14 12.74 -17.62 -6.01
N ILE A 15 12.19 -16.81 -5.11
CA ILE A 15 10.78 -16.37 -5.17
C ILE A 15 10.69 -14.85 -5.35
N SER A 16 11.71 -14.23 -5.95
CA SER A 16 11.68 -12.78 -6.19
C SER A 16 11.27 -12.39 -7.61
N ASP A 17 11.05 -13.36 -8.51
CA ASP A 17 10.79 -13.09 -9.94
C ASP A 17 9.46 -13.67 -10.48
N ALA A 18 8.52 -14.08 -9.61
CA ALA A 18 7.22 -14.66 -10.03
C ALA A 18 5.98 -13.99 -9.41
N ILE A 19 6.08 -12.72 -8.99
CA ILE A 19 4.89 -11.92 -8.60
C ILE A 19 4.20 -11.31 -9.85
N ALA A 20 4.83 -11.42 -11.03
CA ALA A 20 4.14 -11.40 -12.32
C ALA A 20 3.67 -12.85 -12.59
N ASP A 21 2.38 -13.17 -12.65
CA ASP A 21 1.64 -12.79 -13.85
C ASP A 21 0.10 -12.71 -13.72
N GLU A 22 -0.56 -13.17 -12.67
CA GLU A 22 -2.03 -13.20 -12.67
C GLU A 22 -2.64 -12.51 -11.46
N CYS A 23 -3.03 -11.26 -11.67
CA CYS A 23 -4.00 -10.59 -10.83
C CYS A 23 -5.35 -11.29 -11.01
N ALA A 24 -5.85 -11.93 -9.95
CA ALA A 24 -6.98 -12.85 -9.97
C ALA A 24 -8.27 -12.22 -10.54
N SER A 25 -8.45 -10.91 -10.33
CA SER A 25 -9.61 -10.18 -10.85
C SER A 25 -9.70 -10.13 -12.38
N GLY A 26 -8.58 -10.30 -13.09
CA GLY A 26 -8.47 -10.07 -14.54
C GLY A 26 -8.68 -8.60 -14.98
N LYS A 27 -8.87 -7.66 -14.05
CA LYS A 27 -9.15 -6.25 -14.32
C LYS A 27 -7.86 -5.45 -14.45
N VAL A 28 -7.35 -5.32 -15.68
CA VAL A 28 -6.04 -4.68 -15.98
C VAL A 28 -5.80 -3.39 -15.20
N LYS A 29 -6.74 -2.43 -15.20
CA LYS A 29 -6.60 -1.14 -14.52
C LYS A 29 -6.40 -1.31 -12.99
N LEU A 30 -7.22 -2.12 -12.33
CA LEU A 30 -7.08 -2.41 -10.91
C LEU A 30 -5.70 -3.03 -10.63
N CYS A 31 -5.30 -4.01 -11.44
CA CYS A 31 -4.04 -4.72 -11.26
C CYS A 31 -2.83 -3.78 -11.41
N GLU A 32 -2.86 -2.84 -12.35
CA GLU A 32 -1.83 -1.81 -12.51
C GLU A 32 -1.77 -0.90 -11.29
N ILE A 33 -2.91 -0.38 -10.82
CA ILE A 33 -2.98 0.48 -9.62
C ILE A 33 -2.38 -0.22 -8.38
N ILE A 34 -2.69 -1.50 -8.16
CA ILE A 34 -2.17 -2.24 -7.02
C ILE A 34 -0.68 -2.57 -7.16
N ARG A 35 -0.20 -2.87 -8.37
CA ARG A 35 1.23 -3.05 -8.63
C ARG A 35 2.03 -1.77 -8.44
N ASP A 36 1.46 -0.64 -8.83
CA ASP A 36 2.07 0.67 -8.61
C ASP A 36 2.15 0.99 -7.11
N ALA A 37 1.08 0.71 -6.34
CA ALA A 37 1.09 0.85 -4.88
C ALA A 37 2.14 -0.06 -4.22
N HIS A 38 2.24 -1.32 -4.63
CA HIS A 38 3.28 -2.25 -4.16
C HIS A 38 4.69 -1.73 -4.48
N THR A 39 4.92 -1.29 -5.72
CA THR A 39 6.22 -0.75 -6.16
C THR A 39 6.62 0.46 -5.32
N SER A 40 5.66 1.35 -5.07
CA SER A 40 5.82 2.52 -4.21
C SER A 40 6.26 2.11 -2.79
N ASN A 41 5.55 1.18 -2.16
CA ASN A 41 5.92 0.67 -0.83
C ASN A 41 7.33 0.05 -0.81
N GLN A 42 7.68 -0.73 -1.83
CA GLN A 42 9.03 -1.30 -1.98
C GLN A 42 10.11 -0.22 -2.12
N ASP A 43 9.82 0.87 -2.82
CA ASP A 43 10.73 2.02 -2.92
C ASP A 43 10.86 2.75 -1.58
N GLY A 44 9.77 2.92 -0.83
CA GLY A 44 9.79 3.40 0.54
C GLY A 44 10.66 2.53 1.46
N LEU A 45 10.49 1.21 1.42
CA LEU A 45 11.25 0.24 2.22
C LEU A 45 12.76 0.28 1.97
N LYS A 46 13.20 0.55 0.72
CA LYS A 46 14.61 0.69 0.36
C LYS A 46 15.27 1.91 1.02
N LEU A 47 14.47 2.93 1.35
CA LEU A 47 14.95 4.17 1.96
C LEU A 47 14.98 4.11 3.50
N MET A 48 14.34 3.10 4.10
CA MET A 48 14.16 2.99 5.55
C MET A 48 15.25 2.17 6.25
N ASP A 49 15.80 2.76 7.31
CA ASP A 49 16.82 2.18 8.19
C ASP A 49 16.28 1.83 9.60
N GLY A 50 15.05 2.22 9.96
CA GLY A 50 14.42 1.95 11.26
C GLY A 50 13.59 0.66 11.28
N GLU A 51 13.64 -0.13 12.36
CA GLU A 51 13.00 -1.46 12.40
C GLU A 51 11.48 -1.43 12.51
N SER A 52 10.90 -0.52 13.31
CA SER A 52 9.46 -0.55 13.61
C SER A 52 8.61 -0.02 12.45
N ALA A 53 8.89 1.19 11.95
CA ALA A 53 8.17 1.72 10.80
C ALA A 53 8.39 0.88 9.54
N LYS A 54 9.59 0.30 9.36
CA LYS A 54 9.87 -0.59 8.22
C LYS A 54 9.05 -1.88 8.31
N ALA A 55 8.95 -2.49 9.49
CA ALA A 55 8.10 -3.66 9.69
C ALA A 55 6.61 -3.34 9.46
N ALA A 56 6.16 -2.15 9.85
CA ALA A 56 4.79 -1.71 9.58
C ALA A 56 4.53 -1.55 8.07
N LEU A 57 5.44 -0.91 7.34
CA LEU A 57 5.33 -0.74 5.89
C LEU A 57 5.44 -2.07 5.13
N ASP A 58 6.35 -2.96 5.55
CA ASP A 58 6.51 -4.30 4.96
C ASP A 58 5.24 -5.15 5.16
N SER A 59 4.65 -5.07 6.36
CA SER A 59 3.37 -5.72 6.63
C SER A 59 2.21 -5.13 5.82
N ALA A 60 2.20 -3.81 5.59
CA ALA A 60 1.17 -3.16 4.76
C ALA A 60 1.33 -3.57 3.30
N ASP A 61 2.56 -3.60 2.80
CA ASP A 61 2.88 -4.04 1.44
C ASP A 61 2.45 -5.49 1.17
N GLY A 62 2.67 -6.40 2.12
CA GLY A 62 2.15 -7.77 2.01
C GLY A 62 0.62 -7.84 1.85
N LEU A 63 -0.12 -6.89 2.46
CA LEU A 63 -1.57 -6.79 2.29
C LEU A 63 -1.95 -6.13 0.95
N VAL A 64 -1.15 -5.20 0.43
CA VAL A 64 -1.30 -4.65 -0.93
C VAL A 64 -1.16 -5.77 -1.96
N VAL A 65 -0.13 -6.62 -1.83
CA VAL A 65 0.06 -7.78 -2.72
C VAL A 65 -1.12 -8.75 -2.62
N ALA A 66 -1.65 -9.00 -1.42
CA ALA A 66 -2.81 -9.87 -1.23
C ALA A 66 -4.07 -9.38 -1.96
N VAL A 67 -4.17 -8.08 -2.30
CA VAL A 67 -5.27 -7.57 -3.15
C VAL A 67 -5.19 -8.14 -4.57
N LEU A 68 -3.99 -8.39 -5.12
CA LEU A 68 -3.83 -8.99 -6.45
C LEU A 68 -4.40 -10.41 -6.52
N GLU A 69 -4.45 -11.11 -5.39
CA GLU A 69 -4.97 -12.47 -5.26
C GLU A 69 -6.48 -12.51 -4.96
N ALA A 70 -7.09 -11.35 -4.65
CA ALA A 70 -8.50 -11.28 -4.26
C ALA A 70 -9.44 -11.13 -5.45
N GLU A 71 -10.62 -11.75 -5.36
CA GLU A 71 -11.65 -11.68 -6.40
C GLU A 71 -13.07 -11.54 -5.81
N GLY A 72 -14.01 -11.16 -6.68
CA GLY A 72 -15.44 -11.09 -6.35
C GLY A 72 -15.71 -10.27 -5.08
N SER A 73 -16.40 -10.88 -4.12
CA SER A 73 -16.76 -10.23 -2.85
C SER A 73 -15.59 -10.04 -1.89
N GLU A 74 -14.47 -10.74 -2.08
CA GLU A 74 -13.30 -10.65 -1.20
C GLU A 74 -12.42 -9.44 -1.52
N LEU A 75 -12.50 -8.93 -2.75
CA LEU A 75 -11.69 -7.81 -3.22
C LEU A 75 -11.83 -6.56 -2.34
N ILE A 76 -13.06 -6.13 -2.03
CA ILE A 76 -13.28 -4.95 -1.18
C ILE A 76 -12.78 -5.17 0.24
N ALA A 77 -12.92 -6.39 0.78
CA ALA A 77 -12.40 -6.72 2.10
C ALA A 77 -10.86 -6.70 2.13
N ALA A 78 -10.20 -7.16 1.05
CA ALA A 78 -8.75 -7.09 0.91
C ALA A 78 -8.27 -5.63 0.78
N LEU A 79 -8.92 -4.84 -0.07
CA LEU A 79 -8.63 -3.41 -0.24
C LEU A 79 -8.78 -2.63 1.07
N LYS A 80 -9.85 -2.89 1.84
CA LYS A 80 -10.07 -2.28 3.15
C LYS A 80 -8.93 -2.59 4.12
N LYS A 81 -8.52 -3.86 4.22
CA LYS A 81 -7.41 -4.28 5.10
C LYS A 81 -6.08 -3.67 4.68
N ALA A 82 -5.81 -3.62 3.38
CA ALA A 82 -4.61 -2.97 2.86
C ALA A 82 -4.62 -1.47 3.20
N LEU A 83 -5.73 -0.76 3.01
CA LEU A 83 -5.86 0.65 3.37
C LEU A 83 -5.68 0.90 4.88
N GLU A 84 -6.27 0.07 5.74
CA GLU A 84 -6.07 0.13 7.19
C GLU A 84 -4.60 -0.01 7.58
N ALA A 85 -3.90 -0.99 7.01
CA ALA A 85 -2.49 -1.22 7.28
C ALA A 85 -1.60 -0.09 6.75
N GLU A 86 -1.87 0.41 5.55
CA GLU A 86 -1.11 1.50 4.92
C GLU A 86 -1.25 2.81 5.71
N LEU A 87 -2.45 3.12 6.22
CA LEU A 87 -2.66 4.26 7.13
C LEU A 87 -1.88 4.08 8.44
N GLY A 88 -1.85 2.85 8.97
CA GLY A 88 -1.02 2.51 10.13
C GLY A 88 0.48 2.72 9.85
N ALA A 89 0.98 2.25 8.71
CA ALA A 89 2.36 2.43 8.28
C ALA A 89 2.71 3.91 8.13
N TYR A 90 1.84 4.72 7.50
CA TYR A 90 2.01 6.17 7.38
C TYR A 90 2.26 6.85 8.73
N VAL A 91 1.47 6.51 9.75
CA VAL A 91 1.64 7.06 11.11
C VAL A 91 3.00 6.68 11.71
N GLN A 92 3.40 5.42 11.56
CA GLN A 92 4.70 4.94 12.09
C GLN A 92 5.88 5.61 11.38
N VAL A 93 5.84 5.70 10.04
CA VAL A 93 6.86 6.40 9.25
C VAL A 93 6.95 7.86 9.67
N LYS A 94 5.81 8.54 9.83
CA LYS A 94 5.77 9.94 10.26
C LYS A 94 6.35 10.12 11.68
N ALA A 95 6.11 9.17 12.58
CA ALA A 95 6.68 9.20 13.92
C ALA A 95 8.20 8.98 13.93
N GLU A 96 8.73 8.17 13.01
CA GLU A 96 10.16 7.92 12.84
C GLU A 96 10.89 8.94 11.94
N CYS A 97 10.19 9.92 11.38
CA CYS A 97 10.82 10.94 10.53
C CYS A 97 12.08 11.62 11.11
N PRO A 98 12.19 11.90 12.43
CA PRO A 98 13.42 12.44 13.00
C PRO A 98 14.65 11.54 12.81
N THR A 99 14.48 10.20 12.78
CA THR A 99 15.59 9.25 12.56
C THR A 99 15.89 9.05 11.08
N LEU A 100 14.88 9.16 10.21
CA LEU A 100 15.02 9.06 8.75
C LEU A 100 15.69 10.30 8.10
N GLY A 101 15.72 11.43 8.81
CA GLY A 101 16.37 12.65 8.34
C GLY A 101 15.80 13.14 7.00
N GLY A 102 16.69 13.39 6.02
CA GLY A 102 16.29 13.87 4.69
C GLY A 102 15.37 12.91 3.92
N LYS A 103 15.47 11.61 4.19
CA LYS A 103 14.70 10.57 3.50
C LYS A 103 13.22 10.53 3.91
N CYS A 104 12.86 11.10 5.06
CA CYS A 104 11.48 11.08 5.56
C CYS A 104 10.46 11.59 4.53
N LYS A 105 10.81 12.65 3.78
CA LYS A 105 9.91 13.22 2.76
C LYS A 105 9.67 12.28 1.58
N GLU A 106 10.70 11.54 1.18
CA GLU A 106 10.65 10.55 0.09
C GLU A 106 9.86 9.34 0.55
N VAL A 107 10.16 8.77 1.72
CA VAL A 107 9.39 7.62 2.27
C VAL A 107 7.91 7.98 2.42
N LEU A 108 7.59 9.14 3.01
CA LEU A 108 6.18 9.55 3.13
C LEU A 108 5.52 9.79 1.77
N PHE A 109 6.27 10.22 0.76
CA PHE A 109 5.74 10.34 -0.61
C PHE A 109 5.35 8.98 -1.16
N GLU A 110 6.22 7.98 -1.05
CA GLU A 110 5.94 6.63 -1.52
C GLU A 110 4.73 6.00 -0.81
N VAL A 111 4.67 6.10 0.52
CA VAL A 111 3.52 5.64 1.32
C VAL A 111 2.24 6.38 0.94
N GLY A 112 2.34 7.70 0.70
CA GLY A 112 1.23 8.50 0.22
C GLY A 112 0.73 8.05 -1.15
N TYR A 113 1.62 7.71 -2.07
CA TYR A 113 1.24 7.25 -3.40
C TYR A 113 0.53 5.88 -3.34
N ALA A 114 1.01 4.96 -2.50
CA ALA A 114 0.32 3.70 -2.22
C ALA A 114 -1.08 3.91 -1.62
N LEU A 115 -1.22 4.82 -0.65
CA LEU A 115 -2.53 5.21 -0.10
C LEU A 115 -3.51 5.69 -1.18
N LEU A 116 -3.04 6.55 -2.10
CA LEU A 116 -3.88 7.03 -3.20
C LEU A 116 -4.33 5.88 -4.10
N GLY A 117 -3.41 4.98 -4.46
CA GLY A 117 -3.73 3.82 -5.28
C GLY A 117 -4.83 2.95 -4.66
N LEU A 118 -4.72 2.63 -3.37
CA LEU A 118 -5.73 1.85 -2.65
C LEU A 118 -7.09 2.54 -2.60
N ILE A 119 -7.11 3.85 -2.36
CA ILE A 119 -8.35 4.65 -2.35
C ILE A 119 -9.00 4.66 -3.74
N MET A 120 -8.22 4.84 -4.80
CA MET A 120 -8.72 4.82 -6.18
C MET A 120 -9.25 3.44 -6.56
N ALA A 121 -8.56 2.37 -6.16
CA ALA A 121 -9.04 1.00 -6.35
C ALA A 121 -10.36 0.75 -5.63
N ILE A 122 -10.54 1.27 -4.41
CA ILE A 122 -11.83 1.20 -3.70
C ILE A 122 -12.92 1.95 -4.46
N ALA A 123 -12.65 3.16 -4.95
CA ALA A 123 -13.61 3.93 -5.74
C ALA A 123 -14.05 3.16 -6.99
N ASP A 124 -13.10 2.63 -7.77
CA ASP A 124 -13.38 1.94 -9.03
C ASP A 124 -14.10 0.59 -8.85
N GLU A 125 -13.88 -0.10 -7.73
CA GLU A 125 -14.28 -1.50 -7.57
C GLU A 125 -15.46 -1.70 -6.62
N HIS A 126 -15.90 -0.66 -5.90
CA HIS A 126 -16.97 -0.82 -4.92
C HIS A 126 -18.31 -1.18 -5.59
N PRO A 127 -19.00 -2.26 -5.16
CA PRO A 127 -20.23 -2.71 -5.81
C PRO A 127 -21.44 -1.79 -5.55
N ASP A 128 -21.41 -1.04 -4.44
CA ASP A 128 -22.43 -0.03 -4.13
C ASP A 128 -22.05 1.33 -4.72
N VAL A 129 -22.89 1.82 -5.65
CA VAL A 129 -22.70 3.09 -6.37
C VAL A 129 -22.67 4.29 -5.42
N LYS A 130 -23.47 4.28 -4.35
CA LYS A 130 -23.52 5.40 -3.41
C LYS A 130 -22.21 5.49 -2.62
N THR A 131 -21.66 4.34 -2.21
CA THR A 131 -20.34 4.29 -1.58
C THR A 131 -19.24 4.77 -2.53
N MET A 132 -19.23 4.32 -3.79
CA MET A 132 -18.29 4.82 -4.81
C MET A 132 -18.33 6.35 -4.90
N THR A 133 -19.51 6.95 -5.05
CA THR A 133 -19.66 8.42 -5.09
C THR A 133 -19.15 9.08 -3.81
N ASN A 134 -19.43 8.53 -2.62
CA ASN A 134 -18.93 9.12 -1.38
C ASN A 134 -17.39 9.07 -1.26
N VAL A 135 -16.76 8.04 -1.83
CA VAL A 135 -15.30 7.91 -1.92
C VAL A 135 -14.74 8.95 -2.89
N GLU A 136 -15.33 9.09 -4.08
CA GLU A 136 -14.97 10.10 -5.07
C GLU A 136 -15.12 11.53 -4.52
N ASP A 137 -16.25 11.85 -3.90
CA ASP A 137 -16.50 13.14 -3.23
C ASP A 137 -15.45 13.43 -2.16
N THR A 138 -14.96 12.39 -1.47
CA THR A 138 -13.90 12.54 -0.48
C THR A 138 -12.56 12.86 -1.15
N LEU A 139 -12.24 12.23 -2.29
CA LEU A 139 -11.05 12.54 -3.10
C LEU A 139 -11.09 13.95 -3.70
N GLU A 140 -12.27 14.48 -4.05
CA GLU A 140 -12.40 15.86 -4.53
C GLU A 140 -11.87 16.88 -3.52
N THR A 141 -11.92 16.58 -2.23
CA THR A 141 -11.35 17.44 -1.18
C THR A 141 -9.83 17.39 -1.11
N VAL A 142 -9.21 16.36 -1.71
CA VAL A 142 -7.76 16.14 -1.72
C VAL A 142 -7.10 16.75 -2.96
N TYR A 143 -7.74 16.66 -4.14
CA TYR A 143 -7.14 17.09 -5.41
C TYR A 143 -6.60 18.53 -5.45
N PRO A 144 -7.28 19.54 -4.87
CA PRO A 144 -6.73 20.90 -4.84
C PRO A 144 -5.36 20.98 -4.14
N HIS A 145 -5.07 20.07 -3.22
CA HIS A 145 -3.79 20.03 -2.51
C HIS A 145 -2.69 19.32 -3.30
N MET A 146 -3.02 18.52 -4.33
CA MET A 146 -2.05 17.75 -5.10
C MET A 146 -1.09 18.63 -5.90
N PHE A 147 -1.57 19.76 -6.43
CA PHE A 147 -0.80 20.64 -7.32
C PHE A 147 -0.35 21.95 -6.66
N ASP A 148 -1.13 22.46 -5.71
CA ASP A 148 -0.96 23.82 -5.20
C ASP A 148 -0.42 23.90 -3.77
N ALA A 149 -0.33 22.77 -3.05
CA ALA A 149 0.11 22.74 -1.66
C ALA A 149 1.54 22.21 -1.49
N ASP A 150 2.14 22.50 -0.33
CA ASP A 150 3.33 21.78 0.09
C ASP A 150 3.03 20.26 0.11
N PRO A 151 3.92 19.40 -0.41
CA PRO A 151 3.68 17.96 -0.49
C PRO A 151 3.29 17.32 0.86
N SER A 152 3.72 17.89 1.99
CA SER A 152 3.29 17.42 3.31
C SER A 152 1.80 17.62 3.58
N GLN A 153 1.22 18.74 3.12
CA GLN A 153 -0.20 19.02 3.29
C GLN A 153 -1.05 18.07 2.46
N TYR A 154 -0.64 17.82 1.22
CA TYR A 154 -1.30 16.85 0.35
C TYR A 154 -1.36 15.47 1.00
N ARG A 155 -0.23 14.96 1.50
CA ARG A 155 -0.17 13.65 2.15
C ARG A 155 -1.00 13.56 3.43
N ASP A 156 -1.00 14.60 4.24
CA ASP A 156 -1.83 14.64 5.45
C ASP A 156 -3.33 14.66 5.11
N LYS A 157 -3.71 15.36 4.03
CA LYS A 157 -5.09 15.33 3.50
C LYS A 157 -5.46 13.96 2.94
N LEU A 158 -4.54 13.30 2.27
CA LEU A 158 -4.75 11.95 1.76
C LEU A 158 -4.91 10.94 2.90
N TYR A 159 -4.10 11.05 3.96
CA TYR A 159 -4.26 10.26 5.19
C TYR A 159 -5.64 10.49 5.83
N ASP A 160 -6.07 11.75 5.94
CA ASP A 160 -7.39 12.08 6.48
C ASP A 160 -8.54 11.53 5.61
N ALA A 161 -8.40 11.60 4.28
CA ALA A 161 -9.35 11.01 3.34
C ALA A 161 -9.42 9.48 3.50
N GLY A 162 -8.28 8.80 3.59
CA GLY A 162 -8.23 7.35 3.79
C GLY A 162 -8.98 6.91 5.06
N LYS A 163 -8.80 7.61 6.19
CA LYS A 163 -9.57 7.34 7.42
C LYS A 163 -11.08 7.48 7.20
N LYS A 164 -11.50 8.56 6.53
CA LYS A 164 -12.93 8.80 6.26
C LYS A 164 -13.50 7.73 5.33
N ILE A 165 -12.73 7.26 4.36
CA ILE A 165 -13.13 6.16 3.46
C ILE A 165 -13.35 4.87 4.23
N LEU A 166 -12.48 4.54 5.20
CA LEU A 166 -12.68 3.37 6.07
C LEU A 166 -13.96 3.42 6.91
N GLU A 167 -14.47 4.62 7.22
CA GLU A 167 -15.76 4.79 7.91
C GLU A 167 -16.96 4.60 6.96
N ILE A 168 -16.75 4.76 5.65
CA ILE A 168 -17.78 4.60 4.62
C ILE A 168 -17.94 3.12 4.21
N ILE A 169 -16.82 2.38 4.13
CA ILE A 169 -16.76 1.00 3.60
C ILE A 169 -16.82 -0.10 4.66
#